data_AF-A0A3P7P524-F1
#
_entry.id   AF-A0A3P7P524-F1
#
_cell.length_a   1.000
_cell.length_b   1.000
_cell.length_c   1.000
_cell.angle_alpha   90.00
_cell.angle_beta   90.00
_cell.angle_gamma   90.00
#
_symmetry.space_group_name_H-M   'P 1'
#
loop_
_entity.id
_entity.type
_entity.pdbx_description
1 polymer ?
#
loop_
_entity_poly.entity_id
_entity_poly.type
_entity_poly.pdbx_seq_one_letter_code
_entity_poly.pdbx_strand_id
1 'polypeptide(L)'
;MPSLRHRFWKLTLQLLNAFVYAIKSAQPPVDDAQNDLLSIRSLFALLTDGHLVLRWISSGNLEKMVLHNFALTPVGPKTARLADLVKVQNTPVWLTDCLEDCSERIRAALECVKTNVCTSFQESMKVLIRQVQDLPRKYRRTSRDWPTSPSTYMLSMNKKLSSLAEEVTTALTRSGSVSSADLEGELKVLFDDLVLKTTQMYQAQTEELIASVKKVEDSLRRLRVARSGSTVSSAAQTDDDKIRQQVHLDTTAYAKHLETLALLSETDRQTCLSALSPNTVTPAGSSPAGTP
;
A
#
# COMPACT_ATOMS: atom_id res chain seq x y z
N MET A 1 0.33 -41.70 -27.85
CA MET A 1 0.53 -40.94 -26.59
C MET A 1 1.79 -40.06 -26.56
N PRO A 2 3.00 -40.49 -26.98
CA PRO A 2 4.22 -39.66 -26.91
C PRO A 2 4.14 -38.34 -27.71
N SER A 3 3.49 -38.38 -28.89
CA SER A 3 3.34 -37.23 -29.81
C SER A 3 2.46 -36.08 -29.30
N LEU A 4 1.59 -36.35 -28.31
CA LEU A 4 0.73 -35.33 -27.69
C LEU A 4 1.42 -34.59 -26.54
N ARG A 5 2.53 -35.14 -26.01
CA ARG A 5 3.22 -34.60 -24.82
C ARG A 5 3.93 -33.28 -25.10
N HIS A 6 4.66 -33.21 -26.21
CA HIS A 6 5.31 -31.96 -26.65
C HIS A 6 4.27 -30.87 -26.99
N ARG A 7 3.10 -31.25 -27.51
CA ARG A 7 2.01 -30.31 -27.79
C ARG A 7 1.37 -29.77 -26.51
N PHE A 8 1.12 -30.63 -25.53
CA PHE A 8 0.62 -30.23 -24.22
C PHE A 8 1.60 -29.31 -23.51
N TRP A 9 2.89 -29.67 -23.48
CA TRP A 9 3.94 -28.82 -22.89
C TRP A 9 4.04 -27.45 -23.57
N LYS A 10 4.04 -27.42 -24.90
CA LYS A 10 4.02 -26.17 -25.67
C LYS A 10 2.79 -25.32 -25.32
N LEU A 11 1.62 -25.93 -25.19
CA LEU A 11 0.40 -25.22 -24.80
C LEU A 11 0.50 -24.65 -23.38
N THR A 12 1.04 -25.40 -22.43
CA THR A 12 1.28 -24.90 -21.06
C THR A 12 2.17 -23.67 -21.07
N LEU A 13 3.30 -23.71 -21.78
CA LEU A 13 4.20 -22.56 -21.90
C LEU A 13 3.52 -21.37 -22.59
N GLN A 14 2.69 -21.63 -23.61
CA GLN A 14 1.89 -20.59 -24.26
C GLN A 14 0.86 -19.97 -23.32
N LEU A 15 0.20 -20.76 -22.46
CA LEU A 15 -0.75 -20.28 -21.46
C LEU A 15 -0.06 -19.45 -20.38
N LEU A 16 1.10 -19.89 -19.87
CA LEU A 16 1.90 -19.11 -18.92
C LEU A 16 2.36 -17.78 -19.54
N ASN A 17 2.79 -17.81 -20.80
CA ASN A 17 3.18 -16.60 -21.51
C ASN A 17 1.99 -15.66 -21.76
N ALA A 18 0.82 -16.21 -22.10
CA ALA A 18 -0.41 -15.45 -22.24
C ALA A 18 -0.83 -14.83 -20.91
N PHE A 19 -0.65 -15.53 -19.79
CA PHE A 19 -0.90 -15.01 -18.45
C PHE A 19 0.04 -13.85 -18.12
N VAL A 20 1.34 -13.97 -18.40
CA VAL A 20 2.30 -12.85 -18.26
C VAL A 20 1.89 -11.65 -19.10
N TYR A 21 1.44 -11.88 -20.34
CA TYR A 21 0.95 -10.80 -21.20
C TYR A 21 -0.33 -10.16 -20.64
N ALA A 22 -1.27 -10.98 -20.17
CA ALA A 22 -2.51 -10.52 -19.54
C ALA A 22 -2.21 -9.64 -18.32
N ILE A 23 -1.28 -10.08 -17.44
CA ILE A 23 -0.81 -9.29 -16.29
C ILE A 23 -0.29 -7.93 -16.75
N LYS A 24 0.60 -7.92 -17.75
CA LYS A 24 1.20 -6.68 -18.28
C LYS A 24 0.19 -5.78 -18.98
N SER A 25 -0.86 -6.34 -19.57
CA SER A 25 -1.91 -5.59 -20.26
C SER A 25 -3.00 -5.05 -19.31
N ALA A 26 -3.12 -5.60 -18.11
CA ALA A 26 -4.13 -5.21 -17.12
C ALA A 26 -3.80 -3.89 -16.38
N GLN A 27 -2.96 -3.03 -16.98
CA GLN A 27 -2.64 -1.73 -16.41
C GLN A 27 -3.89 -0.85 -16.38
N PRO A 28 -4.16 -0.14 -15.26
CA PRO A 28 -5.31 0.73 -15.18
C PRO A 28 -5.18 1.87 -16.23
N PRO A 29 -6.27 2.25 -16.91
CA PRO A 29 -6.27 3.42 -17.77
C PRO A 29 -5.94 4.66 -16.93
N VAL A 30 -5.07 5.52 -17.46
CA VAL A 30 -4.46 6.67 -16.76
C VAL A 30 -5.48 7.75 -16.37
N ASP A 31 -6.72 7.72 -16.89
CA ASP A 31 -7.62 8.89 -16.88
C ASP A 31 -8.89 8.80 -16.00
N ASP A 32 -9.28 7.63 -15.44
CA ASP A 32 -10.58 7.50 -14.76
C ASP A 32 -10.49 7.43 -13.23
N ALA A 33 -10.36 8.60 -12.59
CA ALA A 33 -10.35 8.81 -11.14
C ALA A 33 -11.61 8.30 -10.39
N GLN A 34 -12.67 7.92 -11.11
CA GLN A 34 -13.92 7.43 -10.52
C GLN A 34 -13.92 5.90 -10.26
N ASN A 35 -12.95 5.16 -10.81
CA ASN A 35 -12.86 3.69 -10.72
C ASN A 35 -11.71 3.16 -9.83
N ASP A 36 -11.01 4.04 -9.10
CA ASP A 36 -9.80 3.74 -8.33
C ASP A 36 -9.90 2.52 -7.40
N LEU A 37 -11.06 2.27 -6.80
CA LEU A 37 -11.20 1.20 -5.81
C LEU A 37 -11.46 -0.17 -6.47
N LEU A 38 -12.19 -0.16 -7.60
CA LEU A 38 -12.37 -1.35 -8.43
C LEU A 38 -11.08 -1.72 -9.17
N SER A 39 -10.27 -0.72 -9.55
CA SER A 39 -8.96 -0.96 -10.16
C SER A 39 -7.98 -1.55 -9.14
N ILE A 40 -7.88 -1.01 -7.93
CA ILE A 40 -7.00 -1.54 -6.87
C ILE A 40 -7.40 -2.97 -6.48
N ARG A 41 -8.70 -3.23 -6.27
CA ARG A 41 -9.21 -4.58 -6.00
C ARG A 41 -8.80 -5.59 -7.08
N SER A 42 -8.91 -5.19 -8.35
CA SER A 42 -8.54 -6.04 -9.48
C SER A 42 -7.02 -6.30 -9.52
N LEU A 43 -6.21 -5.29 -9.19
CA LEU A 43 -4.76 -5.45 -9.10
C LEU A 43 -4.34 -6.37 -7.94
N PHE A 44 -4.99 -6.28 -6.77
CA PHE A 44 -4.76 -7.22 -5.67
C PHE A 44 -5.18 -8.65 -6.02
N ALA A 45 -6.29 -8.83 -6.74
CA ALA A 45 -6.71 -10.14 -7.24
C ALA A 45 -5.65 -10.71 -8.20
N LEU A 46 -5.18 -9.91 -9.15
CA LEU A 46 -4.15 -10.31 -10.11
C LEU A 46 -2.81 -10.65 -9.44
N LEU A 47 -2.41 -9.87 -8.42
CA LEU A 47 -1.22 -10.15 -7.61
C LEU A 47 -1.36 -11.49 -6.87
N THR A 48 -2.53 -11.72 -6.26
CA THR A 48 -2.84 -12.97 -5.55
C THR A 48 -2.79 -14.16 -6.52
N ASP A 49 -3.45 -14.05 -7.67
CA ASP A 49 -3.54 -15.12 -8.66
C ASP A 49 -2.15 -15.46 -9.23
N GLY A 50 -1.31 -14.46 -9.52
CA GLY A 50 0.04 -14.71 -10.01
C GLY A 50 0.93 -15.41 -8.97
N HIS A 51 0.80 -15.05 -7.69
CA HIS A 51 1.50 -15.76 -6.60
C HIS A 51 1.01 -17.19 -6.42
N LEU A 52 -0.29 -17.45 -6.58
CA LEU A 52 -0.83 -18.81 -6.59
C LEU A 52 -0.29 -19.65 -7.75
N VAL A 53 -0.15 -19.06 -8.95
CA VAL A 53 0.48 -19.71 -10.11
C VAL A 53 1.94 -20.03 -9.84
N LEU A 54 2.72 -19.07 -9.33
CA LEU A 54 4.13 -19.28 -8.96
C LEU A 54 4.28 -20.43 -7.97
N ARG A 55 3.49 -20.42 -6.90
CA ARG A 55 3.49 -21.49 -5.90
C ARG A 55 3.12 -22.84 -6.51
N TRP A 56 2.15 -22.86 -7.40
CA TRP A 56 1.76 -24.11 -8.08
C TRP A 56 2.90 -24.67 -8.93
N ILE A 57 3.66 -23.81 -9.61
CA ILE A 57 4.88 -24.18 -10.34
C ILE A 57 5.95 -24.70 -9.38
N SER A 58 6.32 -23.91 -8.35
CA SER A 58 7.39 -24.25 -7.39
C SER A 58 7.10 -25.49 -6.53
N SER A 59 5.83 -25.84 -6.34
CA SER A 59 5.43 -27.08 -5.64
C SER A 59 5.68 -28.35 -6.49
N GLY A 60 6.22 -28.19 -7.70
CA GLY A 60 6.43 -29.25 -8.66
C GLY A 60 5.13 -29.84 -9.18
N ASN A 61 3.98 -29.16 -9.03
CA ASN A 61 2.70 -29.69 -9.52
C ASN A 61 2.68 -29.72 -11.05
N LEU A 62 3.27 -28.70 -11.68
CA LEU A 62 3.41 -28.65 -13.12
C LEU A 62 4.39 -29.73 -13.61
N GLU A 63 5.53 -29.90 -12.92
CA GLU A 63 6.46 -30.99 -13.20
C GLU A 63 5.78 -32.34 -13.06
N LYS A 64 5.08 -32.61 -11.94
CA LYS A 64 4.32 -33.84 -11.71
C LYS A 64 3.27 -34.06 -12.79
N MET A 65 2.52 -33.04 -13.21
CA MET A 65 1.52 -33.18 -14.26
C MET A 65 2.14 -33.57 -15.61
N VAL A 66 3.31 -33.00 -15.94
CA VAL A 66 4.06 -33.30 -17.16
C VAL A 66 4.74 -34.68 -17.07
N LEU A 67 5.37 -34.98 -15.93
CA LEU A 67 6.19 -36.15 -15.64
C LEU A 67 5.40 -37.40 -15.26
N HIS A 68 4.19 -37.28 -14.68
CA HIS A 68 3.33 -38.43 -14.35
C HIS A 68 3.07 -39.35 -15.55
N ASN A 69 3.23 -38.82 -16.76
CA ASN A 69 3.08 -39.56 -18.02
C ASN A 69 4.42 -39.99 -18.67
N PHE A 70 5.57 -39.76 -18.04
CA PHE A 70 6.88 -40.23 -18.49
C PHE A 70 7.13 -41.67 -18.02
N ALA A 71 7.63 -42.52 -18.92
CA ALA A 71 8.00 -43.88 -18.57
C ALA A 71 9.14 -43.86 -17.55
N LEU A 72 8.96 -44.55 -16.43
CA LEU A 72 10.00 -44.73 -15.43
C LEU A 72 11.14 -45.52 -16.05
N THR A 73 12.35 -44.95 -16.07
CA THR A 73 13.56 -45.69 -16.44
C THR A 73 13.93 -46.63 -15.31
N PRO A 74 14.00 -47.96 -15.55
CA PRO A 74 14.53 -48.88 -14.54
C PRO A 74 16.01 -48.58 -14.32
N VAL A 75 16.41 -48.24 -13.09
CA VAL A 75 17.81 -48.03 -12.73
C VAL A 75 18.30 -49.22 -11.91
N GLY A 76 19.32 -49.91 -12.43
CA GLY A 76 20.03 -50.99 -11.75
C GLY A 76 20.94 -51.80 -12.70
N PRO A 77 21.75 -52.73 -12.18
CA PRO A 77 22.65 -53.54 -12.99
C PRO A 77 21.84 -54.38 -14.00
N LYS A 78 22.35 -54.51 -15.23
CA LYS A 78 21.67 -55.22 -16.35
C LYS A 78 21.29 -56.67 -16.04
N THR A 79 21.76 -57.22 -14.91
CA THR A 79 21.54 -58.57 -14.41
C THR A 79 20.43 -58.68 -13.35
N ALA A 80 19.86 -57.57 -12.87
CA ALA A 80 18.80 -57.59 -11.87
C ALA A 80 17.41 -57.93 -12.46
N ARG A 81 16.56 -58.63 -11.70
CA ARG A 81 15.16 -58.87 -12.09
C ARG A 81 14.42 -57.53 -12.13
N LEU A 82 13.47 -57.39 -13.05
CA LEU A 82 12.70 -56.15 -13.28
C LEU A 82 11.99 -55.63 -12.01
N ALA A 83 11.71 -56.53 -11.05
CA ALA A 83 11.10 -56.21 -9.76
C ALA A 83 12.04 -55.50 -8.77
N ASP A 84 13.36 -55.63 -8.95
CA ASP A 84 14.38 -55.10 -8.02
C ASP A 84 14.94 -53.73 -8.47
N LEU A 85 14.46 -53.21 -9.60
CA LEU A 85 14.92 -51.95 -10.18
C LEU A 85 14.18 -50.76 -9.55
N VAL A 86 14.93 -49.83 -8.97
CA VAL A 86 14.37 -48.58 -8.46
C VAL A 86 13.89 -47.75 -9.65
N LYS A 87 12.61 -47.42 -9.66
CA LYS A 87 12.01 -46.53 -10.65
C LYS A 87 12.28 -45.09 -10.24
N VAL A 88 13.36 -44.50 -10.74
CA VAL A 88 13.67 -43.09 -10.51
C VAL A 88 13.12 -42.27 -11.68
N GLN A 89 12.30 -41.26 -11.37
CA GLN A 89 11.85 -40.27 -12.33
C GLN A 89 12.75 -39.04 -12.18
N ASN A 90 13.75 -38.90 -13.06
CA ASN A 90 14.59 -37.70 -13.10
C ASN A 90 13.88 -36.62 -13.94
N THR A 91 13.57 -35.47 -13.32
CA THR A 91 13.11 -34.27 -14.05
C THR A 91 14.21 -33.86 -15.04
N PRO A 92 13.92 -33.77 -16.35
CA PRO A 92 14.92 -33.32 -17.32
C PRO A 92 15.37 -31.87 -17.04
N VAL A 93 16.67 -31.59 -17.18
CA VAL A 93 17.24 -30.25 -16.94
C VAL A 93 16.57 -29.16 -17.79
N TRP A 94 16.26 -29.44 -19.05
CA TRP A 94 15.56 -28.47 -19.91
C TRP A 94 14.17 -28.08 -19.38
N LEU A 95 13.51 -28.98 -18.64
CA LEU A 95 12.18 -28.76 -18.07
C LEU A 95 12.28 -27.82 -16.87
N THR A 96 13.26 -28.03 -15.99
CA THR A 96 13.52 -27.12 -14.88
C THR A 96 13.92 -25.73 -15.36
N ASP A 97 14.77 -25.64 -16.39
CA ASP A 97 15.22 -24.34 -16.93
C ASP A 97 14.03 -23.56 -17.52
N CYS A 98 13.17 -24.20 -18.31
CA CYS A 98 11.98 -23.56 -18.88
C CYS A 98 10.99 -23.09 -17.80
N LEU A 99 10.86 -23.84 -16.70
CA LEU A 99 9.97 -23.48 -15.59
C LEU A 99 10.51 -22.32 -14.77
N GLU A 100 11.83 -22.27 -14.57
CA GLU A 100 12.46 -21.14 -13.90
C GLU A 100 12.33 -19.87 -14.74
N ASP A 101 12.62 -19.94 -16.05
CA ASP A 101 12.41 -18.81 -16.98
C ASP A 101 10.97 -18.28 -16.95
N CYS A 102 9.98 -19.19 -16.93
CA CYS A 102 8.57 -18.79 -16.82
C CYS A 102 8.27 -18.14 -15.48
N SER A 103 8.82 -18.68 -14.40
CA SER A 103 8.61 -18.17 -13.04
C SER A 103 9.23 -16.77 -12.89
N GLU A 104 10.43 -16.54 -13.41
CA GLU A 104 11.05 -15.21 -13.44
C GLU A 104 10.20 -14.19 -14.20
N ARG A 105 9.64 -14.58 -15.34
CA ARG A 105 8.78 -13.70 -16.14
C ARG A 105 7.48 -13.35 -15.44
N ILE A 106 6.90 -14.29 -14.68
CA ILE A 106 5.72 -14.04 -13.85
C ILE A 106 6.09 -13.13 -12.67
N ARG A 107 7.18 -13.39 -11.94
CA ARG A 107 7.67 -12.51 -10.85
C ARG A 107 7.88 -11.07 -11.34
N ALA A 108 8.55 -10.90 -12.48
CA ALA A 108 8.77 -9.58 -13.08
C ALA A 108 7.46 -8.88 -13.48
N ALA A 109 6.45 -9.63 -13.93
CA ALA A 109 5.13 -9.08 -14.22
C ALA A 109 4.37 -8.69 -12.94
N LEU A 110 4.50 -9.46 -11.86
CA LEU A 110 3.90 -9.15 -10.56
C LEU A 110 4.50 -7.90 -9.92
N GLU A 111 5.81 -7.67 -10.06
CA GLU A 111 6.44 -6.41 -9.61
C GLU A 111 5.87 -5.18 -10.34
N CYS A 112 5.51 -5.33 -11.63
CA CYS A 112 4.80 -4.29 -12.36
C CYS A 112 3.39 -4.04 -11.77
N VAL A 113 2.66 -5.10 -11.41
CA VAL A 113 1.34 -4.98 -10.76
C VAL A 113 1.48 -4.29 -9.39
N LYS A 114 2.45 -4.69 -8.57
CA LYS A 114 2.74 -4.07 -7.27
C LYS A 114 3.03 -2.58 -7.42
N THR A 115 3.84 -2.21 -8.41
CA THR A 115 4.10 -0.80 -8.73
C THR A 115 2.82 -0.05 -9.11
N ASN A 116 1.92 -0.66 -9.88
CA ASN A 116 0.64 -0.05 -10.25
C ASN A 116 -0.29 0.12 -9.06
N VAL A 117 -0.35 -0.85 -8.14
CA VAL A 117 -1.09 -0.72 -6.86
C VAL A 117 -0.58 0.50 -6.11
N CYS A 118 0.74 0.64 -5.98
CA CYS A 118 1.37 1.79 -5.32
C CYS A 118 1.00 3.10 -5.98
N THR A 119 1.21 3.21 -7.30
CA THR A 119 0.93 4.45 -8.04
C THR A 119 -0.55 4.84 -7.94
N SER A 120 -1.46 3.92 -8.24
CA SER A 120 -2.91 4.18 -8.26
C SER A 120 -3.42 4.60 -6.88
N PHE A 121 -3.02 3.87 -5.82
CA PHE A 121 -3.44 4.22 -4.46
C PHE A 121 -2.89 5.59 -4.04
N GLN A 122 -1.60 5.84 -4.28
CA GLN A 122 -0.94 7.09 -3.90
C GLN A 122 -1.50 8.29 -4.65
N GLU A 123 -1.80 8.18 -5.95
CA GLU A 123 -2.44 9.24 -6.72
C GLU A 123 -3.81 9.59 -6.16
N SER A 124 -4.61 8.58 -5.83
CA SER A 124 -5.91 8.80 -5.21
C SER A 124 -5.80 9.48 -3.83
N MET A 125 -4.77 9.14 -3.04
CA MET A 125 -4.48 9.78 -1.75
C MET A 125 -3.96 11.21 -1.92
N LYS A 126 -3.10 11.48 -2.92
CA LYS A 126 -2.60 12.83 -3.23
C LYS A 126 -3.74 13.82 -3.45
N VAL A 127 -4.80 13.41 -4.15
CA VAL A 127 -5.97 14.27 -4.41
C VAL A 127 -6.66 14.68 -3.10
N LEU A 128 -6.83 13.76 -2.14
CA LEU A 128 -7.42 14.07 -0.84
C LEU A 128 -6.49 14.92 0.03
N ILE A 129 -5.20 14.56 0.11
CA ILE A 129 -4.23 15.25 0.95
C ILE A 129 -4.04 16.71 0.49
N ARG A 130 -4.12 17.00 -0.82
CA ARG A 130 -4.03 18.38 -1.32
C ARG A 130 -5.09 19.32 -0.75
N GLN A 131 -6.23 18.80 -0.28
CA GLN A 131 -7.30 19.61 0.34
C GLN A 131 -6.87 20.25 1.67
N VAL A 132 -5.77 19.79 2.28
CA VAL A 132 -5.11 20.48 3.41
C VAL A 132 -4.83 21.95 3.07
N GLN A 133 -4.43 22.23 1.83
CA GLN A 133 -4.10 23.60 1.39
C GLN A 133 -5.31 24.52 1.27
N ASP A 134 -6.54 23.99 1.35
CA ASP A 134 -7.77 24.79 1.34
C ASP A 134 -8.15 25.33 2.74
N LEU A 135 -7.50 24.84 3.81
CA LEU A 135 -7.80 25.26 5.19
C LEU A 135 -7.66 26.78 5.43
N PRO A 136 -6.63 27.49 4.91
CA PRO A 136 -6.54 28.93 5.04
C PRO A 136 -7.73 29.66 4.42
N ARG A 137 -8.15 29.23 3.23
CA ARG A 137 -9.31 29.81 2.55
C ARG A 137 -10.60 29.56 3.33
N LYS A 138 -10.69 28.41 4.00
CA LYS A 138 -11.85 27.98 4.78
C LYS A 138 -12.08 28.79 6.05
N TYR A 139 -11.01 29.28 6.68
CA TYR A 139 -11.06 29.96 7.99
C TYR A 139 -10.76 31.46 7.93
N ARG A 140 -9.86 31.92 7.05
CA ARG A 140 -9.49 33.34 7.00
C ARG A 140 -10.65 34.22 6.57
N ARG A 141 -10.94 35.25 7.37
CA ARG A 141 -11.99 36.25 7.11
C ARG A 141 -13.36 35.61 6.91
N THR A 142 -13.59 34.47 7.54
CA THR A 142 -14.89 33.80 7.55
C THR A 142 -15.49 33.91 8.95
N SER A 143 -16.80 34.07 9.05
CA SER A 143 -17.53 34.01 10.33
C SER A 143 -17.71 32.58 10.84
N ARG A 144 -16.88 31.64 10.38
CA ARG A 144 -17.00 30.22 10.70
C ARG A 144 -16.62 29.97 12.15
N ASP A 145 -17.38 29.10 12.81
CA ASP A 145 -17.15 28.72 14.19
C ASP A 145 -15.80 28.02 14.40
N TRP A 146 -15.40 27.93 15.67
CA TRP A 146 -14.18 27.23 16.06
C TRP A 146 -14.26 25.74 15.67
N PRO A 147 -13.22 25.16 15.07
CA PRO A 147 -13.27 23.77 14.63
C PRO A 147 -13.29 22.80 15.82
N THR A 148 -14.25 21.87 15.78
CA THR A 148 -14.47 20.84 16.83
C THR A 148 -14.41 19.42 16.28
N SER A 149 -14.47 19.24 14.95
CA SER A 149 -14.45 17.94 14.29
C SER A 149 -13.37 17.87 13.21
N PRO A 150 -12.90 16.66 12.86
CA PRO A 150 -12.00 16.47 11.72
C PRO A 150 -12.65 16.90 10.40
N SER A 151 -11.81 17.24 9.43
CA SER A 151 -12.19 17.60 8.07
C SER A 151 -12.75 16.40 7.31
N THR A 152 -13.64 16.67 6.36
CA THR A 152 -14.26 15.64 5.51
C THR A 152 -13.24 14.89 4.65
N TYR A 153 -12.17 15.55 4.20
CA TYR A 153 -11.09 14.90 3.45
C TYR A 153 -10.35 13.89 4.33
N MET A 154 -10.15 14.19 5.61
CA MET A 154 -9.48 13.30 6.56
C MET A 154 -10.31 12.04 6.82
N LEU A 155 -11.63 12.19 6.99
CA LEU A 155 -12.55 11.05 7.06
C LEU A 155 -12.50 10.19 5.78
N SER A 156 -12.36 10.83 4.62
CA SER A 156 -12.24 10.14 3.33
C SER A 156 -10.90 9.41 3.18
N MET A 157 -9.81 9.97 3.70
CA MET A 157 -8.49 9.30 3.76
C MET A 157 -8.57 8.05 4.64
N ASN A 158 -9.13 8.17 5.85
CA ASN A 158 -9.31 7.06 6.77
C ASN A 158 -10.16 5.94 6.13
N LYS A 159 -11.26 6.30 5.45
CA LYS A 159 -12.08 5.33 4.73
C LYS A 159 -11.29 4.59 3.64
N LYS A 160 -10.44 5.29 2.88
CA LYS A 160 -9.60 4.66 1.85
C LYS A 160 -8.54 3.73 2.46
N LEU A 161 -7.94 4.08 3.60
CA LEU A 161 -7.02 3.18 4.32
C LEU A 161 -7.72 1.93 4.85
N SER A 162 -8.93 2.09 5.39
CA SER A 162 -9.77 0.95 5.81
C SER A 162 -10.10 0.05 4.62
N SER A 163 -10.47 0.64 3.49
CA SER A 163 -10.77 -0.11 2.27
C SER A 163 -9.52 -0.86 1.75
N LEU A 164 -8.34 -0.23 1.81
CA LEU A 164 -7.09 -0.90 1.47
C LEU A 164 -6.82 -2.10 2.39
N ALA A 165 -7.04 -1.95 3.69
CA ALA A 165 -6.88 -3.04 4.65
C ALA A 165 -7.85 -4.20 4.35
N GLU A 166 -9.11 -3.90 4.03
CA GLU A 166 -10.10 -4.89 3.62
C GLU A 166 -9.70 -5.64 2.34
N GLU A 167 -9.12 -4.95 1.35
CA GLU A 167 -8.64 -5.59 0.11
C GLU A 167 -7.45 -6.52 0.37
N VAL A 168 -6.53 -6.13 1.26
CA VAL A 168 -5.41 -7.00 1.69
C VAL A 168 -5.96 -8.22 2.45
N THR A 169 -6.88 -8.04 3.39
CA THR A 169 -7.52 -9.17 4.09
C THR A 169 -8.27 -10.09 3.12
N THR A 170 -8.93 -9.52 2.11
CA THR A 170 -9.64 -10.29 1.07
C THR A 170 -8.67 -11.09 0.21
N ALA A 171 -7.53 -10.51 -0.16
CA ALA A 171 -6.46 -11.20 -0.88
C ALA A 171 -5.90 -12.38 -0.07
N LEU A 172 -5.62 -12.16 1.22
CA LEU A 172 -5.17 -13.20 2.16
C LEU A 172 -6.21 -14.30 2.39
N THR A 173 -7.51 -13.96 2.39
CA THR A 173 -8.58 -14.95 2.56
C THR A 173 -8.78 -15.75 1.28
N ARG A 174 -8.64 -15.11 0.11
CA ARG A 174 -8.75 -15.76 -1.21
C ARG A 174 -7.67 -16.82 -1.43
N SER A 175 -6.46 -16.63 -0.90
CA SER A 175 -5.41 -17.65 -0.95
C SER A 175 -5.69 -18.87 -0.04
N GLY A 176 -6.68 -18.78 0.86
CA GLY A 176 -7.16 -19.88 1.72
C GLY A 176 -6.09 -20.47 2.64
N SER A 177 -6.29 -21.72 3.10
CA SER A 177 -5.27 -22.51 3.83
C SER A 177 -3.97 -22.75 3.01
N VAL A 178 -3.96 -22.34 1.74
CA VAL A 178 -2.84 -22.48 0.81
C VAL A 178 -1.93 -21.23 0.83
N SER A 179 -2.31 -20.18 1.59
CA SER A 179 -1.49 -18.97 1.76
C SER A 179 -0.08 -19.32 2.25
N SER A 180 0.94 -19.02 1.45
CA SER A 180 2.33 -19.12 1.88
C SER A 180 2.64 -17.95 2.82
N ALA A 181 3.49 -18.20 3.81
CA ALA A 181 4.07 -17.13 4.63
C ALA A 181 4.71 -16.02 3.77
N ASP A 182 5.19 -16.38 2.57
CA ASP A 182 5.77 -15.45 1.60
C ASP A 182 4.76 -14.44 1.05
N LEU A 183 3.58 -14.91 0.58
CA LEU A 183 2.54 -14.01 0.05
C LEU A 183 1.96 -13.13 1.17
N GLU A 184 1.75 -13.71 2.34
CA GLU A 184 1.28 -12.96 3.50
C GLU A 184 2.28 -11.88 3.91
N GLY A 185 3.57 -12.21 3.96
CA GLY A 185 4.65 -11.26 4.22
C GLY A 185 4.70 -10.15 3.17
N GLU A 186 4.63 -10.49 1.88
CA GLU A 186 4.69 -9.52 0.80
C GLU A 186 3.51 -8.55 0.81
N LEU A 187 2.29 -9.04 1.03
CA LEU A 187 1.09 -8.20 1.11
C LEU A 187 1.10 -7.29 2.34
N LYS A 188 1.61 -7.78 3.49
CA LYS A 188 1.79 -6.95 4.69
C LYS A 188 2.83 -5.86 4.47
N VAL A 189 4.00 -6.20 3.92
CA VAL A 189 5.05 -5.22 3.59
C VAL A 189 4.54 -4.17 2.59
N LEU A 190 3.76 -4.60 1.58
CA LEU A 190 3.13 -3.69 0.64
C LEU A 190 2.14 -2.74 1.35
N PHE A 191 1.30 -3.28 2.25
CA PHE A 191 0.37 -2.47 3.03
C PHE A 191 1.10 -1.45 3.91
N ASP A 192 2.11 -1.88 4.66
CA ASP A 192 2.92 -1.02 5.53
C ASP A 192 3.58 0.12 4.73
N ASP A 193 4.17 -0.18 3.57
CA ASP A 193 4.78 0.82 2.67
C ASP A 193 3.76 1.86 2.16
N LEU A 194 2.55 1.43 1.79
CA LEU A 194 1.48 2.34 1.34
C LEU A 194 1.00 3.27 2.44
N VAL A 195 0.82 2.75 3.66
CA VAL A 195 0.42 3.54 4.83
C VAL A 195 1.51 4.53 5.21
N LEU A 196 2.77 4.10 5.22
CA LEU A 196 3.92 4.96 5.55
C LEU A 196 4.06 6.10 4.54
N LYS A 197 4.03 5.81 3.23
CA LYS A 197 4.11 6.84 2.18
C LYS A 197 2.95 7.83 2.25
N THR A 198 1.74 7.34 2.52
CA THR A 198 0.56 8.21 2.71
C THR A 198 0.76 9.15 3.91
N THR A 199 1.28 8.62 5.01
CA THR A 199 1.58 9.39 6.23
C THR A 199 2.62 10.48 5.97
N GLN A 200 3.73 10.14 5.30
CA GLN A 200 4.79 11.08 4.93
C GLN A 200 4.26 12.20 4.00
N MET A 201 3.44 11.85 3.02
CA MET A 201 2.82 12.83 2.13
C MET A 201 1.89 13.80 2.87
N TYR A 202 1.08 13.29 3.80
CA TYR A 202 0.22 14.11 4.64
C TYR A 202 1.01 15.02 5.58
N GLN A 203 2.06 14.49 6.22
CA GLN A 203 2.95 15.25 7.08
C GLN A 203 3.60 16.40 6.30
N ALA A 204 4.21 16.13 5.15
CA ALA A 204 4.88 17.15 4.34
C ALA A 204 3.94 18.31 3.94
N GLN A 205 2.71 17.99 3.53
CA GLN A 205 1.71 18.99 3.17
C GLN A 205 1.23 19.81 4.37
N THR A 206 1.12 19.17 5.53
CA THR A 206 0.77 19.84 6.79
C THR A 206 1.88 20.77 7.27
N GLU A 207 3.14 20.33 7.20
CA GLU A 207 4.30 21.15 7.55
C GLU A 207 4.43 22.38 6.65
N GLU A 208 4.26 22.20 5.33
CA GLU A 208 4.24 23.30 4.36
C GLU A 208 3.14 24.32 4.69
N LEU A 209 1.93 23.82 4.97
CA LEU A 209 0.80 24.66 5.38
C LEU A 209 1.13 25.46 6.64
N ILE A 210 1.57 24.79 7.71
CA ILE A 210 1.84 25.44 9.00
C ILE A 210 2.98 26.47 8.88
N ALA A 211 4.03 26.16 8.11
CA ALA A 211 5.10 27.12 7.82
C ALA A 211 4.57 28.36 7.08
N SER A 212 3.66 28.16 6.11
CA SER A 212 3.04 29.28 5.37
C SER A 212 2.17 30.15 6.28
N VAL A 213 1.39 29.55 7.19
CA VAL A 213 0.55 30.24 8.17
C VAL A 213 1.42 31.08 9.10
N LYS A 214 2.49 30.48 9.66
CA LYS A 214 3.45 31.18 10.53
C LYS A 214 4.10 32.39 9.84
N LYS A 215 4.50 32.24 8.58
CA LYS A 215 5.10 33.34 7.80
C LYS A 215 4.13 34.51 7.62
N VAL A 216 2.86 34.23 7.36
CA VAL A 216 1.80 35.25 7.24
C VAL A 216 1.54 35.92 8.59
N GLU A 217 1.44 35.15 9.67
CA GLU A 217 1.26 35.64 11.03
C GLU A 217 2.40 36.60 11.43
N ASP A 218 3.67 36.20 11.19
CA ASP A 218 4.84 37.03 11.48
C ASP A 218 4.87 38.31 10.62
N SER A 219 4.43 38.25 9.37
CA SER A 219 4.29 39.42 8.49
C SER A 219 3.26 40.41 9.05
N LEU A 220 2.08 39.91 9.44
CA LEU A 220 1.02 40.72 10.04
C LEU A 220 1.44 41.30 11.39
N ARG A 221 2.14 40.53 12.22
CA ARG A 221 2.67 41.00 13.51
C ARG A 221 3.64 42.16 13.33
N ARG A 222 4.61 42.03 12.41
CA ARG A 222 5.55 43.12 12.07
C ARG A 222 4.81 44.36 11.57
N LEU A 223 3.83 44.20 10.69
CA LEU A 223 3.03 45.32 10.18
C LEU A 223 2.23 46.02 11.29
N ARG A 224 1.65 45.27 12.22
CA ARG A 224 0.92 45.84 13.38
C ARG A 224 1.86 46.61 14.31
N VAL A 225 3.03 46.06 14.63
CA VAL A 225 4.04 46.74 15.46
C VAL A 225 4.50 48.04 14.80
N ALA A 226 4.77 48.03 13.49
CA ALA A 226 5.17 49.22 12.74
C ALA A 226 4.08 50.32 12.71
N ARG A 227 2.80 49.94 12.73
CA ARG A 227 1.67 50.90 12.74
C ARG A 227 1.29 51.41 14.13
N SER A 228 1.40 50.57 15.15
CA SER A 228 0.84 50.86 16.48
C SER A 228 1.88 51.26 17.53
N GLY A 229 3.19 51.19 17.23
CA GLY A 229 4.27 51.63 18.12
C GLY A 229 4.33 50.92 19.49
N SER A 230 3.50 49.90 19.71
CA SER A 230 3.32 49.19 20.98
C SER A 230 3.32 47.68 20.77
N THR A 231 3.70 46.95 21.81
CA THR A 231 3.65 45.50 21.88
C THR A 231 2.19 45.02 21.88
N VAL A 232 1.71 44.54 20.73
CA VAL A 232 0.37 43.96 20.60
C VAL A 232 0.26 42.68 21.43
N SER A 233 -0.64 42.66 22.40
CA SER A 233 -1.00 41.47 23.19
C SER A 233 -1.83 40.48 22.34
N SER A 234 -1.39 39.22 22.30
CA SER A 234 -1.89 38.17 21.40
C SER A 234 -3.13 37.41 21.90
N ALA A 235 -4.00 38.04 22.70
CA ALA A 235 -5.01 37.31 23.49
C ALA A 235 -6.33 37.00 22.76
N ALA A 236 -6.55 37.53 21.56
CA ALA A 236 -7.76 37.23 20.78
C ALA A 236 -7.49 36.07 19.82
N GLN A 237 -8.25 34.99 19.97
CA GLN A 237 -8.26 33.83 19.06
C GLN A 237 -8.29 34.30 17.60
N THR A 238 -7.25 33.96 16.86
CA THR A 238 -7.08 34.40 15.46
C THR A 238 -7.59 33.35 14.48
N ASP A 239 -7.82 33.76 13.24
CA ASP A 239 -8.12 32.83 12.14
C ASP A 239 -6.98 31.81 11.94
N ASP A 240 -5.73 32.20 12.19
CA ASP A 240 -4.57 31.32 12.10
C ASP A 240 -4.58 30.26 13.22
N ASP A 241 -5.13 30.57 14.41
CA ASP A 241 -5.36 29.59 15.48
C ASP A 241 -6.43 28.55 15.10
N LYS A 242 -7.49 28.96 14.39
CA LYS A 242 -8.49 28.02 13.84
C LYS A 242 -7.85 27.04 12.86
N ILE A 243 -6.93 27.51 12.01
CA ILE A 243 -6.22 26.64 11.05
C ILE A 243 -5.36 25.62 11.81
N ARG A 244 -4.56 26.08 12.79
CA ARG A 244 -3.75 25.18 13.64
C ARG A 244 -4.60 24.16 14.37
N GLN A 245 -5.74 24.59 14.93
CA GLN A 245 -6.67 23.69 15.60
C GLN A 245 -7.25 22.64 14.65
N GLN A 246 -7.65 23.02 13.43
CA GLN A 246 -8.17 22.05 12.45
C GLN A 246 -7.10 21.03 12.08
N VAL A 247 -5.87 21.47 11.81
CA VAL A 247 -4.73 20.57 11.53
C VAL A 247 -4.49 19.62 12.69
N HIS A 248 -4.59 20.10 13.93
CA HIS A 248 -4.47 19.27 15.12
C HIS A 248 -5.57 18.19 15.16
N LEU A 249 -6.84 18.58 14.99
CA LEU A 249 -7.97 17.63 14.96
C LEU A 249 -7.82 16.59 13.85
N ASP A 250 -7.39 17.00 12.66
CA ASP A 250 -7.19 16.13 11.51
C ASP A 250 -6.04 15.14 11.78
N THR A 251 -4.94 15.62 12.33
CA THR A 251 -3.76 14.80 12.68
C THR A 251 -4.08 13.81 13.80
N THR A 252 -4.83 14.23 14.83
CA THR A 252 -5.27 13.34 15.91
C THR A 252 -6.24 12.29 15.40
N ALA A 253 -7.18 12.64 14.51
CA ALA A 253 -8.09 11.67 13.91
C ALA A 253 -7.36 10.67 13.02
N TYR A 254 -6.35 11.12 12.28
CA TYR A 254 -5.48 10.25 11.48
C TYR A 254 -4.70 9.28 12.37
N ALA A 255 -4.01 9.78 13.40
CA ALA A 255 -3.25 8.96 14.35
C ALA A 255 -4.11 7.89 15.02
N LYS A 256 -5.28 8.27 15.53
CA LYS A 256 -6.25 7.33 16.11
C LYS A 256 -6.70 6.28 15.10
N HIS A 257 -6.83 6.64 13.83
CA HIS A 257 -7.23 5.68 12.81
C HIS A 257 -6.11 4.68 12.51
N LEU A 258 -4.84 5.10 12.49
CA LEU A 258 -3.70 4.19 12.33
C LEU A 258 -3.66 3.10 13.43
N GLU A 259 -4.10 3.43 14.65
CA GLU A 259 -4.24 2.46 15.75
C GLU A 259 -5.32 1.40 15.48
N THR A 260 -6.32 1.70 14.65
CA THR A 260 -7.39 0.75 14.29
C THR A 260 -7.00 -0.20 13.16
N LEU A 261 -5.90 0.07 12.44
CA LEU A 261 -5.45 -0.76 11.32
C LEU A 261 -4.71 -2.01 11.83
N ALA A 262 -5.44 -3.09 12.07
CA ALA A 262 -4.91 -4.34 12.62
C ALA A 262 -3.82 -5.01 11.75
N LEU A 263 -3.80 -4.72 10.44
CA LEU A 263 -2.77 -5.23 9.52
C LEU A 263 -1.44 -4.47 9.59
N LEU A 264 -1.46 -3.23 10.09
CA LEU A 264 -0.27 -2.38 10.18
C LEU A 264 0.65 -2.94 11.26
N SER A 265 1.92 -3.19 10.91
CA SER A 265 2.90 -3.68 11.88
C SER A 265 3.08 -2.71 13.05
N GLU A 266 3.39 -3.21 14.26
CA GLU A 266 3.63 -2.34 15.43
C GLU A 266 4.75 -1.33 15.16
N THR A 267 5.82 -1.80 14.52
CA THR A 267 6.99 -0.99 14.17
C THR A 267 6.64 0.12 13.19
N ASP A 268 5.88 -0.20 12.13
CA ASP A 268 5.50 0.79 11.12
C ASP A 268 4.42 1.74 11.62
N ARG A 269 3.53 1.26 12.50
CA ARG A 269 2.60 2.13 13.22
C ARG A 269 3.33 3.15 14.06
N GLN A 270 4.30 2.71 14.86
CA GLN A 270 5.10 3.64 15.67
C GLN A 270 5.88 4.62 14.80
N THR A 271 6.40 4.16 13.66
CA THR A 271 7.08 5.01 12.68
C THR A 271 6.13 6.08 12.13
N CYS A 272 4.92 5.71 11.72
CA CYS A 272 3.89 6.64 11.26
C CYS A 272 3.48 7.64 12.36
N LEU A 273 3.26 7.18 13.59
CA LEU A 273 2.89 8.04 14.72
C LEU A 273 4.02 9.03 15.07
N SER A 274 5.27 8.58 15.03
CA SER A 274 6.43 9.45 15.24
C SER A 274 6.53 10.55 14.18
N ALA A 275 6.23 10.22 12.92
CA ALA A 275 6.17 11.17 11.81
C ALA A 275 5.08 12.24 12.00
N LEU A 276 4.00 11.94 12.73
CA LEU A 276 2.92 12.88 13.02
C LEU A 276 3.14 13.74 14.28
N SER A 277 3.99 13.28 15.21
CA SER A 277 4.29 13.96 16.48
C SER A 277 4.99 15.34 16.41
N PRO A 278 5.77 15.75 15.38
CA PRO A 278 6.36 17.09 15.37
C PRO A 278 5.30 18.22 15.29
N ASN A 279 4.03 17.89 15.03
CA ASN A 279 2.94 18.85 14.86
C ASN A 279 2.02 19.01 16.10
N THR A 280 2.31 18.39 17.25
CA THR A 280 1.59 18.72 18.49
C THR A 280 2.09 20.06 19.03
N VAL A 281 1.61 21.14 18.42
CA VAL A 281 1.69 22.49 18.98
C VAL A 281 1.06 22.43 20.37
N THR A 282 1.89 22.58 21.39
CA THR A 282 1.47 22.75 22.79
C THR A 282 0.41 23.85 22.84
N PRO A 283 -0.81 23.58 23.36
CA PRO A 283 -1.76 24.65 23.59
C PRO A 283 -1.14 25.61 24.61
N ALA A 284 -0.85 26.83 24.17
CA ALA A 284 -0.35 27.87 25.06
C ALA A 284 -1.46 28.23 26.04
N GLY A 285 -1.23 28.02 27.34
CA GLY A 285 -1.95 28.71 28.41
C GLY A 285 -2.82 27.86 29.32
N SER A 286 -2.18 27.20 30.30
CA SER A 286 -2.78 27.06 31.63
C SER A 286 -1.70 27.41 32.66
N SER A 287 -1.52 28.70 32.93
CA SER A 287 -0.81 29.13 34.14
C SER A 287 -1.63 28.70 35.36
N PRO A 288 -1.03 28.03 36.36
CA PRO A 288 -1.68 27.87 37.64
C PRO A 288 -1.66 29.22 38.34
N ALA A 289 -2.86 29.71 38.67
CA ALA A 289 -3.04 30.85 39.55
C ALA A 289 -2.44 30.49 40.92
N GLY A 290 -1.28 31.06 41.23
CA GLY A 290 -0.81 31.16 42.59
C GLY A 290 -1.56 32.30 43.28
N THR A 291 -2.11 32.02 44.46
CA THR A 291 -2.16 32.90 45.65
C THR A 291 -3.14 32.32 46.69
N PRO A 292 -3.07 32.74 47.97
CA PRO A 292 -2.05 33.57 48.63
C PRO A 292 -1.20 32.80 49.66
#